data_AF-A0A7X7Y8U8-F1
#
_entry.id   AF-A0A7X7Y8U8-F1
#
_cell.length_a   1.000
_cell.length_b   1.000
_cell.length_c   1.000
_cell.angle_alpha   90.00
_cell.angle_beta   90.00
_cell.angle_gamma   90.00
#
_symmetry.space_group_name_H-M   'P 1'
#
loop_
_entity.id
_entity.type
_entity.pdbx_description
1 polymer ?
#
loop_
_entity_poly.entity_id
_entity_poly.type
_entity_poly.pdbx_seq_one_letter_code
_entity_poly.pdbx_strand_id
1 'polypeptide(L)'
;MGDCNYLGGNEKCQVVVEETWKVLRLLGVDERYLRLKWISASEGNVFAEEVRAFTQLLKQLGRNPLAESGGALPEPMVSAPV
;
A
#
# COMPACT_ATOMS: atom_id res chain seq x y z
N MET A 1 3.41 -11.55 15.21
CA MET A 1 2.81 -10.33 15.82
C MET A 1 3.46 -10.22 17.18
N GLY A 2 4.44 -9.33 17.31
CA GLY A 2 5.40 -9.35 18.44
C GLY A 2 6.86 -9.16 18.00
N ASP A 3 7.14 -9.20 16.70
CA ASP A 3 8.48 -9.05 16.14
C ASP A 3 8.91 -7.58 15.95
N CYS A 4 8.19 -6.63 16.58
CA CYS A 4 8.55 -5.22 16.48
C CYS A 4 9.79 -4.95 17.34
N ASN A 5 10.86 -4.52 16.69
CA ASN A 5 12.09 -4.10 17.37
C ASN A 5 11.88 -2.92 18.35
N TYR A 6 10.74 -2.22 18.24
CA TYR A 6 10.35 -1.08 19.07
C TYR A 6 9.09 -1.37 19.89
N LEU A 7 8.95 -2.62 20.33
CA LEU A 7 7.88 -3.12 21.21
C LEU A 7 6.49 -3.15 20.55
N GLY A 8 5.84 -1.98 20.42
CA GLY A 8 4.44 -1.86 20.01
C GLY A 8 4.22 -0.92 18.82
N GLY A 9 5.27 -0.58 18.08
CA GLY A 9 5.15 0.29 16.89
C GLY A 9 4.26 -0.31 15.80
N ASN A 10 4.32 -1.63 15.63
CA ASN A 10 3.44 -2.39 14.73
C ASN A 10 1.97 -2.32 15.16
N GLU A 11 1.66 -2.44 16.45
CA GLU A 11 0.29 -2.37 16.96
C GLU A 11 -0.32 -0.98 16.73
N LYS A 12 0.45 0.08 17.02
CA LYS A 12 0.04 1.46 16.73
C LYS A 12 -0.16 1.69 15.22
N CYS A 13 0.73 1.15 14.39
CA CYS A 13 0.61 1.21 12.94
C CYS A 13 -0.68 0.53 12.46
N GLN A 14 -1.02 -0.64 13.00
CA GLN A 14 -2.26 -1.33 12.66
C GLN A 14 -3.49 -0.47 12.95
N VAL A 15 -3.58 0.14 14.13
CA VAL A 15 -4.70 1.03 14.48
C VAL A 15 -4.79 2.19 13.48
N VAL A 16 -3.67 2.82 13.13
CA VAL A 16 -3.65 3.91 12.15
C VAL A 16 -4.13 3.45 10.77
N VAL A 17 -3.71 2.27 10.30
CA VAL A 17 -4.16 1.72 9.02
C VAL A 17 -5.65 1.42 9.04
N GLU A 18 -6.16 0.82 10.13
CA GLU A 18 -7.58 0.51 10.29
C GLU A 18 -8.46 1.77 10.26
N GLU A 19 -8.04 2.84 10.93
CA GLU A 19 -8.72 4.14 10.85
C GLU A 19 -8.60 4.75 9.44
N THR A 20 -7.44 4.60 8.79
CA THR A 20 -7.24 5.11 7.43
C THR A 20 -8.15 4.43 6.43
N TRP A 21 -8.37 3.11 6.52
CA TRP A 21 -9.35 2.41 5.68
C TRP A 21 -10.78 2.95 5.85
N LYS A 22 -11.18 3.31 7.08
CA LYS A 22 -12.47 3.99 7.31
C LYS A 22 -12.52 5.34 6.61
N VAL A 23 -11.46 6.14 6.72
CA VAL A 23 -11.36 7.45 6.04
C VAL A 23 -11.42 7.30 4.52
N LEU A 24 -10.69 6.34 3.94
CA LEU A 24 -10.73 6.08 2.49
C LEU A 24 -12.15 5.77 2.01
N ARG A 25 -12.87 4.89 2.72
CA ARG A 25 -14.27 4.57 2.41
C ARG A 25 -15.18 5.81 2.50
N LEU A 26 -14.99 6.67 3.50
CA LEU A 26 -15.74 7.92 3.64
C LEU A 26 -15.48 8.89 2.48
N LEU A 27 -14.26 8.91 1.95
CA LEU A 27 -13.86 9.72 0.79
C LEU A 27 -14.27 9.10 -0.55
N GLY A 28 -14.94 7.94 -0.56
CA GLY A 28 -15.29 7.21 -1.78
C GLY A 28 -14.09 6.57 -2.47
N VAL A 29 -12.95 6.43 -1.77
CA VAL A 29 -11.76 5.74 -2.26
C VAL A 29 -11.82 4.29 -1.81
N ASP A 30 -11.54 3.38 -2.74
CA ASP A 30 -11.45 1.95 -2.42
C ASP A 30 -10.33 1.71 -1.40
N GLU A 31 -10.66 1.15 -0.24
CA GLU A 31 -9.68 0.89 0.81
C GLU A 31 -8.54 -0.03 0.37
N ARG A 32 -8.76 -0.82 -0.69
CA ARG A 32 -7.77 -1.69 -1.30
C ARG A 32 -6.59 -0.94 -1.92
N TYR A 33 -6.67 0.39 -2.09
CA TYR A 33 -5.51 1.23 -2.43
C TYR A 33 -4.47 1.33 -1.29
N LEU A 34 -4.82 0.93 -0.07
CA LEU A 34 -3.91 0.84 1.07
C LEU A 34 -3.81 -0.61 1.55
N ARG A 35 -2.60 -1.14 1.68
CA ARG A 35 -2.34 -2.50 2.15
C ARG A 35 -1.35 -2.51 3.32
N LEU A 36 -1.67 -3.28 4.35
CA LEU A 36 -0.77 -3.60 5.46
C LEU A 36 -0.40 -5.08 5.40
N LYS A 37 0.90 -5.35 5.41
CA LYS A 37 1.47 -6.70 5.49
C LYS A 37 2.65 -6.70 6.45
N TRP A 38 2.68 -7.67 7.35
CA TRP A 38 3.82 -7.93 8.21
C TRP A 38 4.79 -8.87 7.49
N ILE A 39 6.04 -8.46 7.34
CA ILE A 39 7.10 -9.20 6.65
C ILE A 39 8.38 -9.02 7.46
N SER A 40 9.02 -10.12 7.86
CA SER A 40 10.30 -10.08 8.57
C SER A 40 11.48 -9.85 7.61
N ALA A 41 12.64 -9.51 8.16
CA ALA A 41 13.86 -9.28 7.37
C ALA A 41 14.33 -10.51 6.58
N SER A 42 13.96 -11.72 7.01
CA SER A 42 14.36 -12.98 6.37
C SER A 42 13.39 -13.43 5.27
N GLU A 43 12.26 -12.74 5.08
CA GLU A 43 11.16 -13.15 4.21
C GLU A 43 11.15 -12.40 2.86
N GLY A 44 12.32 -12.27 2.24
CA GLY A 44 12.48 -11.53 0.97
C GLY A 44 11.59 -12.04 -0.16
N ASN A 45 11.38 -13.35 -0.27
CA ASN A 45 10.48 -13.92 -1.30
C ASN A 45 9.02 -13.51 -1.06
N VAL A 46 8.56 -13.52 0.19
CA VAL A 46 7.20 -13.08 0.57
C VAL A 46 7.00 -11.61 0.23
N PHE A 47 8.00 -10.77 0.50
CA PHE A 47 7.96 -9.36 0.10
C PHE A 47 7.83 -9.19 -1.42
N ALA A 48 8.66 -9.89 -2.20
CA ALA A 48 8.62 -9.80 -3.65
C ALA A 48 7.26 -10.23 -4.23
N GLU A 49 6.68 -11.31 -3.70
CA GLU A 49 5.34 -11.78 -4.10
C GLU A 49 4.24 -10.78 -3.72
N GLU A 50 4.28 -10.25 -2.50
CA GLU A 50 3.30 -9.28 -2.01
C GLU A 50 3.31 -8.00 -2.85
N VAL A 51 4.49 -7.47 -3.19
CA VAL A 51 4.63 -6.28 -4.04
C VAL A 51 4.12 -6.53 -5.46
N ARG A 52 4.42 -7.70 -6.06
CA ARG A 52 3.88 -8.07 -7.38
C ARG A 52 2.36 -8.18 -7.35
N ALA A 53 1.80 -8.86 -6.35
CA ALA A 53 0.37 -9.03 -6.20
C ALA A 53 -0.35 -7.69 -5.97
N PHE A 54 0.22 -6.83 -5.13
CA PHE A 54 -0.34 -5.52 -4.86
C PHE A 54 -0.28 -4.61 -6.09
N THR A 55 0.83 -4.62 -6.82
CA THR A 55 0.96 -3.87 -8.09
C THR A 55 -0.07 -4.33 -9.11
N GLN A 56 -0.31 -5.65 -9.22
CA GLN A 56 -1.32 -6.18 -10.12
C GLN A 56 -2.74 -5.76 -9.71
N LEU A 57 -3.03 -5.76 -8.41
CA LEU A 57 -4.30 -5.24 -7.89
C LEU A 57 -4.47 -3.76 -8.24
N LEU A 58 -3.47 -2.91 -8.03
CA LEU A 58 -3.54 -1.48 -8.35
C LEU A 58 -3.82 -1.26 -9.85
N LYS A 59 -3.19 -2.05 -10.73
CA LYS A 59 -3.49 -2.01 -12.17
C LYS A 59 -4.94 -2.36 -12.49
N GLN A 60 -5.56 -3.26 -11.72
CA GLN A 60 -6.97 -3.64 -11.88
C GLN A 60 -7.93 -2.59 -11.32
N LEU A 61 -7.58 -1.95 -10.19
CA LEU A 61 -8.38 -0.88 -9.58
C LEU A 61 -8.37 0.39 -10.44
N GLY A 62 -7.30 0.62 -11.18
CA GLY A 62 -7.16 1.75 -12.09
C GLY A 62 -6.58 2.98 -11.41
N ARG A 63 -6.92 4.16 -11.94
CA ARG A 63 -6.33 5.43 -11.50
C ARG A 63 -6.93 5.84 -10.15
N ASN A 64 -6.11 6.46 -9.30
CA ASN A 64 -6.54 6.99 -8.02
C ASN A 64 -7.71 7.99 -8.22
N PRO A 65 -8.89 7.76 -7.60
CA PRO A 65 -10.05 8.65 -7.73
C PRO A 65 -9.80 10.09 -7.28
N LEU A 66 -8.78 10.33 -6.44
CA LEU A 66 -8.40 11.66 -5.95
C LEU A 66 -7.41 12.40 -6.88
N ALA A 67 -6.90 11.76 -7.93
CA ALA A 67 -5.89 12.35 -8.80
C ALA A 67 -6.43 13.45 -9.73
N GLU A 68 -7.75 13.56 -9.91
CA GLU A 68 -8.36 14.58 -10.77
C GLU A 68 -8.32 15.99 -10.17
N SER A 69 -8.12 16.14 -8.85
CA SER A 69 -8.20 17.44 -8.16
C SER A 69 -6.87 18.12 -7.87
N GLY A 70 -5.72 17.51 -8.21
CA GLY A 70 -4.41 18.12 -7.91
C GLY A 70 -3.23 17.49 -8.63
N GLY A 71 -2.78 18.15 -9.70
CA GLY A 71 -1.44 17.98 -10.31
C GLY A 71 -1.25 16.69 -11.11
N ALA A 72 -1.05 16.81 -12.42
CA ALA A 72 -0.65 15.70 -13.27
C ALA A 72 0.60 15.00 -12.69
N LEU A 73 0.51 13.70 -12.46
CA LEU A 73 1.70 12.88 -12.22
C LEU A 73 2.59 12.96 -13.47
N PRO A 74 3.91 13.09 -13.33
CA PRO A 74 4.81 12.93 -14.48
C PRO A 74 4.56 11.56 -15.11
N GLU A 75 4.63 11.50 -16.44
CA GLU A 75 4.38 10.27 -17.19
C GLU A 75 5.15 9.09 -16.62
N PRO A 76 4.59 7.87 -16.66
CA PRO A 76 5.27 6.69 -16.16
C PRO A 76 6.64 6.61 -16.82
N MET A 77 7.70 6.46 -16.00
CA MET A 77 9.04 6.15 -16.47
C MET A 77 9.05 4.75 -17.10
N VAL A 78 8.49 4.62 -18.30
CA VAL A 78 8.74 3.51 -19.21
C VAL A 78 10.12 3.74 -19.79
N SER A 79 11.15 3.32 -19.06
CA SER A 79 12.27 2.54 -19.60
C SER A 79 13.38 2.45 -18.55
N ALA A 80 13.49 1.30 -17.91
CA ALA A 80 14.80 0.72 -17.69
C ALA A 80 14.70 -0.71 -18.23
N PRO A 81 15.37 -1.04 -19.35
CA PRO A 81 15.64 -2.44 -19.62
C PRO A 81 16.46 -2.97 -18.44
N VAL A 82 16.17 -4.22 -18.07
CA VAL A 82 16.84 -5.01 -17.04
C VAL A 82 18.35 -4.79 -17.03
#